data_AF-A0A1V4PTG2-F1
#
_entry.id   AF-A0A1V4PTG2-F1
#
_cell.length_a   1.000
_cell.length_b   1.000
_cell.length_c   1.000
_cell.angle_alpha   90.00
_cell.angle_beta   90.00
_cell.angle_gamma   90.00
#
_symmetry.space_group_name_H-M   'P 1'
#
loop_
_entity.id
_entity.type
_entity.pdbx_description
1 polymer ?
#
loop_
_entity_poly.entity_id
_entity_poly.type
_entity_poly.pdbx_seq_one_letter_code
_entity_poly.pdbx_strand_id
1 'polypeptide(L)'
;MAIALPWYSAEAVGGSADMAGWGAWTATGDVDAGLRPLPLALLVLPAAGAMVYGAVRSAFGLTVVGAMATFAVAILPFLVMRAVDRHVPGSGSVAVEVAAAPLTLLGIGLVSTIVCWIGYARCVLRPAPRQDA
;
A
#
# COMPACT_ATOMS: atom_id res chain seq x y z
N MET A 1 -5.68 -3.35 -9.25
CA MET A 1 -6.27 -3.98 -8.05
C MET A 1 -6.27 -3.02 -6.85
N ALA A 2 -5.12 -2.48 -6.41
CA ALA A 2 -5.06 -1.59 -5.25
C ALA A 2 -5.88 -0.29 -5.35
N ILE A 3 -6.13 0.23 -6.55
CA ILE A 3 -6.95 1.45 -6.75
C ILE A 3 -8.45 1.16 -6.52
N ALA A 4 -8.87 -0.09 -6.75
CA ALA A 4 -10.27 -0.52 -6.72
C ALA A 4 -10.69 -1.12 -5.37
N LEU A 5 -9.73 -1.64 -4.59
CA LEU A 5 -10.00 -2.13 -3.24
C LEU A 5 -10.08 -0.95 -2.25
N PRO A 6 -10.90 -1.07 -1.20
CA PRO A 6 -11.00 -0.03 -0.18
C PRO A 6 -9.69 0.08 0.62
N TRP A 7 -9.27 1.31 0.88
CA TRP A 7 -8.09 1.66 1.67
C TRP A 7 -8.42 1.93 3.13
N TYR A 8 -9.56 2.55 3.37
CA TYR A 8 -10.16 2.70 4.69
C TYR A 8 -11.62 2.28 4.63
N SER A 9 -12.12 1.78 5.76
CA SER A 9 -13.55 1.56 5.99
C SER A 9 -13.92 2.27 7.28
N ALA A 10 -15.15 2.80 7.30
CA ALA A 10 -15.70 3.56 8.39
C ALA A 10 -17.07 2.98 8.75
N GLU A 11 -17.27 2.60 10.02
CA GLU A 11 -18.53 2.02 10.49
C GLU A 11 -19.20 2.88 11.58
N ALA A 12 -20.52 3.05 11.43
CA ALA A 12 -21.41 3.72 12.37
C ALA A 12 -22.69 2.90 12.59
N VAL A 13 -23.43 3.21 13.66
CA VAL A 13 -24.66 2.49 14.04
C VAL A 13 -25.73 2.53 12.92
N GLY A 14 -25.71 3.54 12.06
CA GLY A 14 -26.68 3.75 10.97
C GLY A 14 -26.14 3.61 9.54
N GLY A 15 -24.86 3.24 9.36
CA GLY A 15 -24.26 3.19 8.03
C GLY A 15 -22.77 2.86 8.01
N SER A 16 -22.25 2.65 6.81
CA SER A 16 -20.82 2.43 6.56
C SER A 16 -20.32 3.28 5.40
N ALA A 17 -19.02 3.58 5.37
CA ALA A 17 -18.40 4.25 4.25
C ALA A 17 -17.03 3.65 3.93
N ASP A 18 -16.76 3.43 2.65
CA ASP A 18 -15.50 2.90 2.17
C ASP A 18 -14.75 3.93 1.34
N MET A 19 -13.44 4.03 1.54
CA MET A 19 -12.58 4.93 0.78
C MET A 19 -11.87 4.17 -0.35
N ALA A 20 -12.12 4.57 -1.59
CA ALA A 20 -11.33 4.12 -2.72
C ALA A 20 -9.89 4.65 -2.66
N GLY A 21 -8.95 3.99 -3.35
CA GLY A 21 -7.53 4.35 -3.28
C GLY A 21 -7.16 5.75 -3.74
N TRP A 22 -8.03 6.39 -4.52
CA TRP A 22 -7.91 7.77 -4.99
C TRP A 22 -8.56 8.81 -4.06
N GLY A 23 -9.01 8.38 -2.87
CA GLY A 23 -9.44 9.26 -1.79
C GLY A 23 -10.93 9.59 -1.74
N ALA A 24 -11.74 9.10 -2.69
CA ALA A 24 -13.19 9.27 -2.59
C ALA A 24 -13.84 8.24 -1.66
N TRP A 25 -14.83 8.73 -0.94
CA TRP A 25 -15.66 7.94 -0.04
C TRP A 25 -16.98 7.61 -0.71
N THR A 26 -17.37 6.35 -0.59
CA THR A 26 -18.72 5.88 -0.95
C THR A 26 -19.41 5.45 0.34
N ALA A 27 -20.50 6.13 0.70
CA ALA A 27 -21.26 5.87 1.91
C ALA A 27 -22.55 5.10 1.62
N THR A 28 -22.95 4.26 2.57
CA THR A 28 -24.21 3.52 2.59
C THR A 28 -24.87 3.78 3.95
N GLY A 29 -26.06 4.41 3.95
CA GLY A 29 -26.73 4.82 5.18
C GLY A 29 -26.26 6.18 5.71
N ASP A 30 -26.58 6.48 6.96
CA ASP A 30 -26.32 7.78 7.57
C ASP A 30 -24.96 7.74 8.28
N VAL A 31 -23.98 8.46 7.73
CA VAL A 31 -22.62 8.57 8.27
C VAL A 31 -22.32 10.05 8.49
N ASP A 32 -22.47 10.51 9.72
CA ASP A 32 -22.41 11.93 10.11
C ASP A 32 -20.97 12.50 10.26
N ALA A 33 -19.97 11.88 9.62
CA ALA A 33 -18.55 12.22 9.81
C ALA A 33 -17.91 12.92 8.60
N GLY A 34 -17.16 14.00 8.87
CA GLY A 34 -16.32 14.66 7.88
C GLY A 34 -15.05 13.86 7.59
N LEU A 35 -15.07 13.00 6.57
CA LEU A 35 -13.92 12.16 6.20
C LEU A 35 -13.00 12.89 5.20
N ARG A 36 -11.71 13.00 5.54
CA ARG A 36 -10.72 13.63 4.65
C ARG A 36 -10.32 12.70 3.49
N PRO A 37 -10.24 13.20 2.25
CA PRO A 37 -9.72 12.42 1.13
C PRO A 37 -8.18 12.37 1.19
N LEU A 38 -7.60 11.16 1.22
CA LEU A 38 -6.16 10.96 1.07
C LEU A 38 -5.89 9.95 -0.05
N PRO A 39 -5.38 10.37 -1.22
CA PRO A 39 -5.22 9.51 -2.39
C PRO A 39 -3.95 8.65 -2.31
N LEU A 40 -3.79 7.88 -1.23
CA LEU A 40 -2.57 7.11 -0.93
C LEU A 40 -2.23 6.09 -2.02
N ALA A 41 -3.21 5.58 -2.78
CA ALA A 41 -2.95 4.63 -3.86
C ALA A 41 -2.15 5.25 -5.03
N LEU A 42 -2.16 6.57 -5.20
CA LEU A 42 -1.37 7.23 -6.24
C LEU A 42 0.14 7.04 -6.00
N LEU A 43 0.56 6.93 -4.74
CA LEU A 43 1.97 6.67 -4.39
C LEU A 43 2.43 5.25 -4.77
N VAL A 44 1.48 4.32 -4.92
CA VAL A 44 1.77 2.94 -5.35
C VAL A 44 2.19 2.89 -6.81
N LEU A 45 1.64 3.77 -7.66
CA LEU A 45 1.91 3.78 -9.10
C LEU A 45 3.41 3.90 -9.44
N PRO A 46 4.15 4.93 -8.96
CA PRO A 46 5.56 5.04 -9.24
C PRO A 46 6.39 3.92 -8.59
N ALA A 47 6.03 3.49 -7.38
CA ALA A 47 6.78 2.45 -6.66
C ALA A 47 6.64 1.07 -7.33
N ALA A 48 5.41 0.64 -7.61
CA ALA A 48 5.13 -0.59 -8.33
C ALA A 48 5.61 -0.52 -9.79
N GLY A 49 5.49 0.64 -10.43
CA GLY A 49 5.99 0.88 -11.78
C GLY A 49 7.51 0.70 -11.87
N ALA A 50 8.26 1.27 -10.92
CA ALA A 50 9.73 1.09 -10.85
C ALA A 50 10.11 -0.38 -10.60
N MET A 51 9.36 -1.08 -9.74
CA MET A 51 9.57 -2.51 -9.50
C MET A 51 9.35 -3.33 -10.77
N VAL A 52 8.24 -3.14 -11.47
CA VAL A 52 7.92 -3.87 -12.71
C VAL A 52 8.92 -3.53 -13.82
N TYR A 53 9.24 -2.25 -13.99
CA TYR A 53 10.22 -1.80 -14.99
C TYR A 53 11.61 -2.41 -14.74
N GLY A 54 12.07 -2.41 -13.48
CA GLY A 54 13.32 -3.06 -13.11
C GLY A 54 13.31 -4.56 -13.43
N ALA A 55 12.17 -5.23 -13.23
CA ALA A 55 12.05 -6.67 -13.42
C ALA A 55 12.14 -7.03 -14.91
N VAL A 56 11.43 -6.27 -15.74
CA VAL A 56 11.49 -6.39 -17.21
C VAL A 56 12.89 -6.13 -17.74
N ARG A 57 13.64 -5.20 -17.13
CA ARG A 57 15.01 -4.86 -17.54
C ARG A 57 16.10 -5.72 -16.89
N SER A 58 15.73 -6.71 -16.06
CA SER A 58 16.67 -7.48 -15.25
C SER A 58 17.57 -6.63 -14.35
N ALA A 59 17.13 -5.42 -14.00
CA ALA A 59 17.80 -4.50 -13.10
C ALA A 59 17.38 -4.81 -11.65
N PHE A 60 17.94 -5.88 -11.08
CA PHE A 60 17.56 -6.41 -9.75
C PHE A 60 17.67 -5.38 -8.61
N GLY A 61 18.62 -4.44 -8.66
CA GLY A 61 18.69 -3.37 -7.66
C GLY A 61 17.46 -2.46 -7.71
N LEU A 62 16.99 -2.11 -8.92
CA LEU A 62 15.82 -1.28 -9.13
C LEU A 62 14.53 -1.99 -8.71
N THR A 63 14.43 -3.31 -8.94
CA THR A 63 13.27 -4.09 -8.47
C THR A 63 13.17 -4.12 -6.96
N VAL A 64 14.29 -4.35 -6.26
CA VAL A 64 14.32 -4.36 -4.80
C VAL A 64 13.91 -3.00 -4.24
N VAL A 65 14.46 -1.89 -4.77
CA VAL A 65 14.10 -0.54 -4.33
C VAL A 65 12.61 -0.25 -4.56
N GLY A 66 12.07 -0.62 -5.73
CA GLY A 66 10.64 -0.46 -6.03
C GLY A 66 9.74 -1.30 -5.10
N ALA A 67 10.16 -2.51 -4.76
CA ALA A 67 9.44 -3.38 -3.82
C ALA A 67 9.45 -2.81 -2.39
N MET A 68 10.60 -2.31 -1.91
CA MET A 68 10.72 -1.63 -0.62
C MET A 68 9.88 -0.34 -0.57
N ALA A 69 9.88 0.44 -1.65
CA ALA A 69 9.03 1.64 -1.75
C ALA A 69 7.54 1.28 -1.72
N THR A 70 7.14 0.21 -2.40
CA THR A 70 5.75 -0.29 -2.38
C THR A 70 5.33 -0.73 -0.97
N PHE A 71 6.24 -1.40 -0.25
CA PHE A 71 6.05 -1.78 1.14
C PHE A 71 5.92 -0.55 2.07
N ALA A 72 6.78 0.45 1.91
CA ALA A 72 6.71 1.69 2.68
C ALA A 72 5.39 2.45 2.44
N VAL A 73 4.93 2.52 1.18
CA VAL A 73 3.64 3.13 0.83
C VAL A 73 2.48 2.37 1.46
N ALA A 74 2.55 1.04 1.52
CA ALA A 74 1.53 0.21 2.18
C ALA A 74 1.46 0.42 3.70
N ILE A 75 2.52 0.93 4.34
CA ILE A 75 2.54 1.27 5.77
C ILE A 75 1.92 2.64 6.05
N LEU A 76 2.01 3.59 5.11
CA LEU A 76 1.51 4.96 5.28
C LEU A 76 0.07 5.02 5.84
N PRO A 77 -0.90 4.21 5.36
CA PRO A 77 -2.26 4.23 5.88
C PRO A 77 -2.37 4.01 7.40
N PHE A 78 -1.49 3.19 7.98
CA PHE A 78 -1.44 2.92 9.41
C PHE A 78 -0.86 4.09 10.20
N LEU A 79 0.10 4.81 9.62
CA LEU A 79 0.73 5.97 10.25
C LEU A 79 -0.16 7.21 10.21
N VAL A 80 -0.89 7.41 9.11
CA VAL A 80 -1.76 8.58 8.91
C VAL A 80 -3.20 8.33 9.35
N MET A 81 -3.51 7.17 9.94
CA MET A 81 -4.83 6.85 10.49
C MET A 81 -5.33 7.92 11.49
N ARG A 82 -4.43 8.53 12.26
CA ARG A 82 -4.76 9.64 13.17
C ARG A 82 -5.11 10.95 12.44
N ALA A 83 -4.68 11.11 11.19
CA ALA A 83 -4.93 12.28 10.35
C ALA A 83 -6.22 12.17 9.53
N VAL A 84 -6.84 10.97 9.50
CA VAL A 84 -8.23 10.83 9.05
C VAL A 84 -9.09 11.46 10.14
N ASP A 85 -9.44 12.73 9.94
CA ASP A 85 -10.26 13.51 10.86
C ASP A 85 -11.56 12.77 11.13
N ARG A 86 -11.82 12.45 12.41
CA ARG A 86 -13.11 11.90 12.87
C ARG A 86 -13.98 13.04 13.37
N HIS A 87 -14.06 14.13 12.61
CA HIS A 87 -14.80 15.30 13.06
C HIS A 87 -16.29 15.08 12.85
N VAL A 88 -17.03 14.98 13.96
CA VAL A 88 -18.50 15.01 13.98
C VAL A 88 -18.96 16.15 14.88
N PRO A 89 -19.62 17.19 14.35
CA PRO A 89 -20.42 18.10 15.15
C PRO A 89 -21.74 17.40 15.52
N GLY A 90 -21.86 16.90 16.76
CA GLY A 90 -23.17 16.55 17.35
C GLY A 90 -23.52 15.06 17.61
N SER A 91 -22.74 14.06 17.17
CA SER A 91 -23.00 12.64 17.50
C SER A 91 -21.80 11.69 17.26
N GLY A 92 -21.93 10.46 17.76
CA GLY A 92 -21.11 9.24 17.66
C GLY A 92 -19.78 9.26 16.90
N SER A 93 -18.69 9.01 17.62
CA SER A 93 -17.39 8.65 17.04
C SER A 93 -17.51 7.51 16.03
N VAL A 94 -17.08 7.72 14.78
CA VAL A 94 -17.02 6.67 13.75
C VAL A 94 -15.71 5.88 13.90
N ALA A 95 -15.81 4.55 13.91
CA ALA A 95 -14.65 3.67 13.90
C ALA A 95 -14.10 3.62 12.46
N VAL A 96 -12.88 4.13 12.27
CA VAL A 96 -12.19 4.08 10.97
C VAL A 96 -11.04 3.09 11.08
N GLU A 97 -11.02 2.11 10.17
CA GLU A 97 -10.04 1.03 10.11
C GLU A 97 -9.35 0.98 8.75
N VAL A 98 -8.14 0.41 8.72
CA VAL A 98 -7.44 0.12 7.45
C VAL A 98 -8.13 -1.06 6.79
N ALA A 99 -8.61 -0.87 5.57
CA ALA A 99 -9.31 -1.90 4.83
C ALA A 99 -8.35 -2.84 4.08
N ALA A 100 -8.87 -3.68 3.18
CA ALA A 100 -8.10 -4.78 2.59
C ALA A 100 -6.95 -4.34 1.66
N ALA A 101 -7.02 -3.14 1.04
CA ALA A 101 -6.04 -2.75 0.02
C ALA A 101 -4.60 -2.61 0.55
N PRO A 102 -4.33 -1.92 1.68
CA PRO A 102 -2.98 -1.78 2.21
C PRO A 102 -2.42 -3.10 2.72
N LEU A 103 -3.23 -3.96 3.34
CA LEU A 103 -2.82 -5.30 3.77
C LEU A 103 -2.37 -6.16 2.59
N THR A 104 -3.14 -6.13 1.50
CA THR A 104 -2.81 -6.86 0.27
C THR A 104 -1.50 -6.35 -0.34
N LEU A 105 -1.31 -5.03 -0.39
CA LEU A 105 -0.08 -4.41 -0.88
C LEU A 105 1.13 -4.74 -0.01
N LEU A 106 0.95 -4.80 1.31
CA LEU A 106 2.01 -5.13 2.25
C LEU A 106 2.48 -6.58 2.02
N GLY A 107 1.56 -7.52 1.85
CA GLY A 107 1.87 -8.90 1.48
C GLY A 107 2.60 -9.02 0.15
N ILE A 108 2.09 -8.36 -0.90
CA ILE A 108 2.71 -8.38 -2.24
C ILE A 108 4.11 -7.75 -2.21
N GLY A 109 4.26 -6.59 -1.56
CA GLY A 109 5.52 -5.87 -1.44
C GLY A 109 6.57 -6.69 -0.69
N LEU A 110 6.19 -7.33 0.43
CA LEU A 110 7.08 -8.19 1.19
C LEU A 110 7.57 -9.39 0.38
N VAL A 111 6.65 -10.13 -0.25
CA VAL A 111 6.99 -11.30 -1.07
C VAL A 111 7.88 -10.90 -2.24
N SER A 112 7.54 -9.81 -2.93
CA SER A 112 8.33 -9.30 -4.07
C SER A 112 9.73 -8.89 -3.63
N THR A 113 9.87 -8.24 -2.48
CA THR A 113 11.17 -7.85 -1.91
C THR A 113 12.03 -9.09 -1.62
N ILE A 114 11.47 -10.10 -0.96
CA ILE A 114 12.17 -11.35 -0.62
C ILE A 114 12.65 -12.07 -1.90
N VAL A 115 11.77 -12.23 -2.89
CA VAL A 115 12.10 -12.92 -4.15
C VAL A 115 13.18 -12.16 -4.93
N CYS A 116 13.05 -10.83 -5.03
CA CYS A 116 14.03 -10.00 -5.73
C CYS A 116 15.40 -10.03 -5.03
N TRP A 117 15.42 -10.00 -3.69
CA TRP A 117 16.65 -10.11 -2.92
C TRP A 117 17.34 -11.46 -3.13
N ILE A 118 16.60 -12.58 -3.10
CA ILE A 118 17.14 -13.91 -3.37
C ILE A 118 17.73 -13.97 -4.79
N GLY A 119 17.03 -13.42 -5.78
CA GLY A 119 17.52 -13.31 -7.16
C GLY A 119 18.82 -12.50 -7.24
N TYR A 120 18.85 -11.32 -6.63
CA TYR A 120 20.03 -10.47 -6.55
C TYR A 120 21.22 -11.19 -5.90
N ALA A 121 21.01 -11.84 -4.76
CA ALA A 121 22.06 -12.58 -4.06
C ALA A 121 22.62 -13.75 -4.90
N ARG A 122 21.75 -14.43 -5.66
CA ARG A 122 22.16 -15.56 -6.52
C ARG A 122 22.85 -15.13 -7.81
N CYS A 123 22.41 -14.02 -8.42
CA CYS A 123 22.87 -13.59 -9.74
C CYS A 123 24.00 -12.57 -9.68
N VAL A 124 24.06 -11.72 -8.64
CA VAL A 124 24.99 -10.59 -8.55
C VAL A 124 26.04 -10.82 -7.46
N LEU A 125 25.67 -11.39 -6.31
CA LEU A 125 26.60 -11.60 -5.20
C LEU A 125 27.32 -12.96 -5.22
N ARG A 126 27.06 -13.80 -6.23
CA ARG A 126 27.76 -15.08 -6.35
C ARG A 126 29.27 -14.83 -6.54
N PRO A 127 30.15 -15.48 -5.76
CA PRO A 127 31.59 -15.36 -5.97
C PRO A 127 31.95 -15.77 -7.39
N ALA A 128 32.87 -15.05 -8.02
CA ALA A 128 33.44 -15.48 -9.31
C ALA A 128 34.01 -16.91 -9.17
N PRO A 129 33.92 -17.76 -10.22
CA PRO A 129 34.52 -19.09 -10.17
C PRO A 129 35.99 -18.95 -9.79
N ARG A 130 36.44 -19.72 -8.79
CA ARG A 130 37.86 -19.79 -8.44
C ARG A 130 38.62 -20.26 -9.69
N GLN A 131 39.63 -19.49 -10.10
CA GLN A 131 40.53 -19.87 -11.18
C GLN A 131 41.47 -20.99 -10.69
N ASP A 132 40.93 -22.18 -10.46
CA ASP A 132 41.70 -23.39 -10.21
C ASP A 132 41.22 -24.45 -11.19
N ALA A 133 41.78 -24.40 -12.40
CA ALA A 133 41.79 -25.47 -13.40
C ALA A 133 43.05 -25.31 -14.28
#